data_AF-A0A7X6Z7K8-F1
#
_entry.id   AF-A0A7X6Z7K8-F1
#
_cell.length_a   1.000
_cell.length_b   1.000
_cell.length_c   1.000
_cell.angle_alpha   90.00
_cell.angle_beta   90.00
_cell.angle_gamma   90.00
#
_symmetry.space_group_name_H-M   'P 1'
#
loop_
_entity.id
_entity.type
_entity.pdbx_description
1 polymer ?
#
loop_
_entity_poly.entity_id
_entity_poly.type
_entity_poly.pdbx_seq_one_letter_code
_entity_poly.pdbx_strand_id
1 'polypeptide(L)'
;MKCHAQQFDPTAIPRPEHPRPQFVRTEWFNLNGTWDFCIDSGRSGRARGLVSGQPFSDSILVPFCPESALSGIGCLDFMPAVWYRRVFSLPEDWTGGRILLHFGAVDYEAEVWINGQAAGKHRGGYTPFTLDITERLQAGANTVTVCVKDDNGSGLQPRGKQCAQYHSHGCDYTRTTGIWQTVWLEHVPDRYIVSLKLFPDLDAGSVHLEAVFNTHLEGAELAAEASFAGRPVGSASVQVCGRQARLTVRLSETHPWQVGDPALYDLTCSLAGGSAPDRLTSYFGLRSVSWDGKAMLLNGKPLFQRLILDQGFYPDGIYTAPSDDELRRDIERSMALGFNGARLHQKIFEERFLYWADRLGYLVWGEHASWGLDISSPAGLERFLPEWLEALNRDVSHPAIVGWCPFNETNIRQDSQVLATVYAVTKALDPTRPVIDTSGYVHVV
;
A
#
# COMPACT_ATOMS: atom_id res chain seq x y z
N MET A 1 -15.78 27.36 -10.73
CA MET A 1 -14.61 27.39 -9.82
C MET A 1 -13.38 27.38 -10.72
N LYS A 2 -12.55 28.42 -10.71
CA LYS A 2 -11.33 28.42 -11.55
C LYS A 2 -10.35 27.44 -10.91
N CYS A 3 -10.06 26.32 -11.58
CA CYS A 3 -8.95 25.44 -11.22
C CYS A 3 -7.68 26.29 -11.21
N HIS A 4 -7.12 26.53 -10.03
CA HIS A 4 -5.72 26.89 -9.93
C HIS A 4 -4.95 25.61 -10.25
N ALA A 5 -4.65 25.40 -11.53
CA ALA A 5 -3.63 24.44 -11.91
C ALA A 5 -2.36 24.83 -11.13
N GLN A 6 -1.98 24.02 -10.15
CA GLN A 6 -0.69 24.18 -9.51
C GLN A 6 0.34 24.08 -10.64
N GLN A 7 1.13 25.13 -10.82
CA GLN A 7 2.29 25.08 -11.69
C GLN A 7 3.24 24.06 -11.09
N PHE A 8 3.25 22.84 -11.66
CA PHE A 8 4.24 21.83 -11.35
C PHE A 8 5.60 22.35 -11.82
N ASP A 9 6.58 22.35 -10.91
CA ASP A 9 7.98 22.46 -11.31
C ASP A 9 8.35 21.15 -12.01
N PRO A 10 8.62 21.15 -13.33
CA PRO A 10 8.94 19.95 -14.08
C PRO A 10 10.26 19.28 -13.64
N THR A 11 11.05 19.94 -12.78
CA THR A 11 12.31 19.40 -12.23
C THR A 11 12.17 18.77 -10.85
N ALA A 12 11.04 18.96 -10.17
CA ALA A 12 10.78 18.37 -8.85
C ALA A 12 10.28 16.93 -8.99
N ILE A 13 10.85 16.00 -8.21
CA ILE A 13 10.36 14.61 -8.15
C ILE A 13 8.95 14.63 -7.54
N PRO A 14 7.91 14.16 -8.25
CA PRO A 14 6.56 14.11 -7.69
C PRO A 14 6.49 13.01 -6.63
N ARG A 15 5.73 13.28 -5.56
CA ARG A 15 5.63 12.39 -4.39
C ARG A 15 7.03 11.99 -3.84
N PRO A 16 7.84 12.96 -3.38
CA PRO A 16 9.25 12.73 -3.00
C PRO A 16 9.43 12.05 -1.64
N GLU A 17 8.36 11.90 -0.86
CA GLU A 17 8.38 11.24 0.45
C GLU A 17 8.61 9.71 0.34
N HIS A 18 9.15 9.11 1.41
CA HIS A 18 9.30 7.65 1.47
C HIS A 18 7.91 6.98 1.44
N PRO A 19 7.64 6.04 0.51
CA PRO A 19 6.28 5.50 0.30
C PRO A 19 5.73 4.68 1.47
N ARG A 20 6.63 4.07 2.26
CA ARG A 20 6.29 3.15 3.37
C ARG A 20 6.63 3.76 4.74
N PRO A 21 5.77 4.61 5.32
CA PRO A 21 6.09 5.34 6.56
C PRO A 21 6.20 4.44 7.81
N GLN A 22 5.64 3.22 7.80
CA GLN A 22 5.83 2.23 8.87
C GLN A 22 7.02 1.29 8.63
N PHE A 23 7.76 1.47 7.54
CA PHE A 23 8.88 0.62 7.17
C PHE A 23 9.90 1.42 6.35
N VAL A 24 10.63 2.32 7.00
CA VAL A 24 11.53 3.27 6.34
C VAL A 24 12.97 2.80 6.43
N ARG A 25 13.63 2.68 5.27
CA ARG A 25 15.09 2.58 5.16
C ARG A 25 15.67 3.90 4.69
N THR A 26 16.90 4.19 5.09
CA THR A 26 17.59 5.42 4.67
C THR A 26 18.16 5.32 3.26
N GLU A 27 18.57 4.13 2.84
CA GLU A 27 19.15 3.87 1.53
C GLU A 27 18.07 3.48 0.52
N TRP A 28 17.45 4.50 -0.07
CA TRP A 28 16.41 4.33 -1.08
C TRP A 28 16.55 5.38 -2.18
N PHE A 29 15.98 5.09 -3.35
CA PHE A 29 16.04 5.98 -4.52
C PHE A 29 14.68 6.03 -5.22
N ASN A 30 14.10 7.23 -5.29
CA ASN A 30 12.77 7.45 -5.87
C ASN A 30 12.84 7.41 -7.41
N LEU A 31 12.02 6.53 -8.03
CA LEU A 31 11.90 6.37 -9.48
C LEU A 31 10.66 7.08 -10.05
N ASN A 32 10.00 7.96 -9.30
CA ASN A 32 8.99 8.86 -9.84
C ASN A 32 9.61 9.93 -10.77
N GLY A 33 8.78 10.56 -11.59
CA GLY A 33 9.18 11.50 -12.62
C GLY A 33 8.83 11.00 -14.02
N THR A 34 9.48 11.53 -15.05
CA THR A 34 9.16 11.20 -16.45
C THR A 34 9.68 9.82 -16.83
N TRP A 35 8.80 9.02 -17.45
CA TRP A 35 9.11 7.72 -18.06
C TRP A 35 8.72 7.77 -19.53
N ASP A 36 9.41 7.01 -20.38
CA ASP A 36 8.95 6.73 -21.73
C ASP A 36 7.66 5.89 -21.64
N PHE A 37 6.71 6.15 -22.52
CA PHE A 37 5.37 5.56 -22.47
C PHE A 37 4.86 5.14 -23.85
N CYS A 38 4.02 4.11 -23.88
CA CYS A 38 3.31 3.69 -25.09
C CYS A 38 1.99 2.97 -24.73
N ILE A 39 0.89 3.38 -25.38
CA ILE A 39 -0.37 2.64 -25.34
C ILE A 39 -0.29 1.50 -26.38
N ASP A 40 -0.60 0.27 -25.97
CA ASP A 40 -0.52 -0.94 -26.80
C ASP A 40 -1.90 -1.57 -26.98
N SER A 41 -2.80 -0.86 -27.68
CA SER A 41 -4.19 -1.28 -27.90
C SER A 41 -4.32 -2.67 -28.53
N GLY A 42 -3.36 -3.07 -29.37
CA GLY A 42 -3.33 -4.38 -30.02
C GLY A 42 -2.67 -5.50 -29.18
N ARG A 43 -2.21 -5.21 -27.97
CA ARG A 43 -1.45 -6.14 -27.09
C ARG A 43 -0.28 -6.83 -27.83
N SER A 44 0.38 -6.11 -28.73
CA SER A 44 1.40 -6.64 -29.63
C SER A 44 2.83 -6.21 -29.24
N GLY A 45 2.99 -5.42 -28.18
CA GLY A 45 4.26 -4.81 -27.76
C GLY A 45 5.42 -5.80 -27.60
N ARG A 46 5.14 -7.02 -27.11
CA ARG A 46 6.15 -8.09 -27.04
C ARG A 46 6.65 -8.52 -28.41
N ALA A 47 5.75 -8.75 -29.36
CA ALA A 47 6.10 -9.13 -30.72
C ALA A 47 6.82 -8.00 -31.47
N ARG A 48 6.49 -6.74 -31.13
CA ARG A 48 7.19 -5.54 -31.61
C ARG A 48 8.54 -5.29 -30.93
N GLY A 49 8.93 -6.10 -29.93
CA GLY A 49 10.23 -6.01 -29.28
C GLY A 49 10.35 -4.93 -28.19
N LEU A 50 9.23 -4.41 -27.64
CA LEU A 50 9.27 -3.36 -26.60
C LEU A 50 9.99 -3.79 -25.30
N VAL A 51 10.13 -5.10 -25.08
CA VAL A 51 10.91 -5.67 -23.98
C VAL A 51 12.39 -5.29 -24.03
N SER A 52 12.93 -5.01 -25.22
CA SER A 52 14.36 -4.75 -25.45
C SER A 52 14.93 -3.55 -24.69
N GLY A 53 14.06 -2.66 -24.17
CA GLY A 53 14.48 -1.44 -23.50
C GLY A 53 14.86 -0.33 -24.47
N GLN A 54 14.36 -0.38 -25.72
CA GLN A 54 14.41 0.76 -26.63
C GLN A 54 13.42 1.86 -26.18
N PRO A 55 13.74 3.16 -26.39
CA PRO A 55 12.87 4.27 -26.03
C PRO A 55 11.49 4.19 -26.70
N PHE A 56 10.47 4.70 -26.03
CA PHE A 56 9.12 4.88 -26.58
C PHE A 56 8.90 6.33 -27.01
N SER A 57 7.84 6.56 -27.80
CA SER A 57 7.57 7.87 -28.40
C SER A 57 6.95 8.88 -27.45
N ASP A 58 6.10 8.41 -26.53
CA ASP A 58 5.39 9.27 -25.60
C ASP A 58 6.11 9.32 -24.26
N SER A 59 5.72 10.25 -23.41
CA SER A 59 6.25 10.38 -22.05
C SER A 59 5.13 10.55 -21.06
N ILE A 60 5.27 9.93 -19.89
CA ILE A 60 4.29 9.98 -18.80
C ILE A 60 4.96 10.35 -17.49
N LEU A 61 4.29 11.15 -16.65
CA LEU A 61 4.72 11.48 -15.30
C LEU A 61 4.24 10.42 -14.30
N VAL A 62 5.14 9.54 -13.87
CA VAL A 62 4.89 8.56 -12.79
C VAL A 62 4.98 9.28 -11.44
N PRO A 63 4.03 9.06 -10.51
CA PRO A 63 3.12 7.91 -10.43
C PRO A 63 1.66 8.22 -10.80
N PHE A 64 1.40 9.11 -11.75
CA PHE A 64 0.03 9.39 -12.18
C PHE A 64 -0.38 8.45 -13.31
N CYS A 65 -1.59 7.88 -13.23
CA CYS A 65 -2.11 6.98 -14.25
C CYS A 65 -2.34 7.71 -15.59
N PRO A 66 -2.33 7.04 -16.75
CA PRO A 66 -2.43 7.69 -18.05
C PRO A 66 -3.76 8.43 -18.28
N GLU A 67 -4.82 8.09 -17.56
CA GLU A 67 -6.09 8.83 -17.57
C GLU A 67 -6.00 10.20 -16.88
N SER A 68 -5.09 10.34 -15.92
CA SER A 68 -4.95 11.54 -15.10
C SER A 68 -4.34 12.68 -15.91
N ALA A 69 -4.84 13.90 -15.69
CA ALA A 69 -4.28 15.10 -16.30
C ALA A 69 -2.85 15.36 -15.82
N LEU A 70 -2.53 14.99 -14.56
CA LEU A 70 -1.20 15.14 -13.98
C LEU A 70 -0.15 14.24 -14.63
N SER A 71 -0.57 13.16 -15.31
CA SER A 71 0.35 12.26 -16.01
C SER A 71 0.94 12.87 -17.30
N GLY A 72 0.29 13.91 -17.83
CA GLY A 72 0.59 14.48 -19.15
C GLY A 72 -0.02 13.72 -20.33
N ILE A 73 -0.64 12.55 -20.10
CA ILE A 73 -1.30 11.76 -21.15
C ILE A 73 -2.78 12.11 -21.28
N GLY A 74 -3.55 12.04 -20.20
CA GLY A 74 -4.98 12.39 -20.18
C GLY A 74 -5.87 11.52 -21.08
N CYS A 75 -5.46 10.28 -21.37
CA CYS A 75 -6.19 9.38 -22.26
C CYS A 75 -7.31 8.68 -21.49
N LEU A 76 -8.58 8.97 -21.83
CA LEU A 76 -9.74 8.35 -21.18
C LEU A 76 -10.27 7.12 -21.92
N ASP A 77 -9.69 6.76 -23.06
CA ASP A 77 -10.09 5.57 -23.82
C ASP A 77 -9.66 4.27 -23.13
N PHE A 78 -10.15 3.12 -23.60
CA PHE A 78 -9.75 1.83 -23.09
C PHE A 78 -8.30 1.52 -23.48
N MET A 79 -7.47 1.24 -22.48
CA MET A 79 -6.06 0.91 -22.65
C MET A 79 -5.79 -0.55 -22.25
N PRO A 80 -6.06 -1.53 -23.14
CA PRO A 80 -5.97 -2.95 -22.79
C PRO A 80 -4.55 -3.44 -22.49
N ALA A 81 -3.53 -2.67 -22.89
CA ALA A 81 -2.17 -2.76 -22.39
C ALA A 81 -1.45 -1.42 -22.54
N VAL A 82 -0.53 -1.13 -21.63
CA VAL A 82 0.38 0.02 -21.66
C VAL A 82 1.80 -0.43 -21.34
N TRP A 83 2.78 0.34 -21.82
CA TRP A 83 4.20 0.09 -21.60
C TRP A 83 4.87 1.32 -21.01
N TYR A 84 5.72 1.08 -20.03
CA TYR A 84 6.55 2.09 -19.38
C TYR A 84 8.01 1.69 -19.55
N ARG A 85 8.89 2.68 -19.70
CA ARG A 85 10.34 2.48 -19.65
C ARG A 85 11.02 3.64 -18.93
N ARG A 86 12.00 3.32 -18.09
CA ARG A 86 12.87 4.32 -17.47
C ARG A 86 14.31 3.84 -17.42
N VAL A 87 15.22 4.78 -17.66
CA VAL A 87 16.65 4.59 -17.41
C VAL A 87 16.98 5.12 -16.02
N PHE A 88 17.82 4.41 -15.29
CA PHE A 88 18.32 4.83 -13.98
C PHE A 88 19.77 4.37 -13.79
N SER A 89 20.49 5.07 -12.90
CA SER A 89 21.80 4.64 -12.41
C SER A 89 21.71 4.50 -10.90
N LEU A 90 22.41 3.52 -10.34
CA LEU A 90 22.49 3.38 -8.89
C LEU A 90 23.37 4.50 -8.32
N PRO A 91 23.09 4.97 -7.10
CA PRO A 91 24.02 5.80 -6.33
C PRO A 91 25.40 5.13 -6.21
N GLU A 92 26.47 5.91 -6.29
CA GLU A 92 27.85 5.39 -6.29
C GLU A 92 28.27 4.74 -4.96
N ASP A 93 27.63 5.14 -3.87
CA ASP A 93 27.82 4.63 -2.51
C ASP A 93 27.07 3.31 -2.24
N TRP A 94 26.19 2.87 -3.16
CA TRP A 94 25.51 1.58 -3.06
C TRP A 94 26.44 0.46 -3.54
N THR A 95 27.24 -0.07 -2.61
CA THR A 95 28.19 -1.17 -2.87
C THR A 95 27.83 -2.43 -2.10
N GLY A 96 27.84 -3.58 -2.79
CA GLY A 96 27.47 -4.87 -2.20
C GLY A 96 25.95 -5.02 -2.04
N GLY A 97 25.53 -5.91 -1.15
CA GLY A 97 24.13 -6.08 -0.78
C GLY A 97 23.22 -6.49 -1.95
N ARG A 98 21.96 -6.07 -1.86
CA ARG A 98 20.89 -6.36 -2.80
C ARG A 98 20.14 -5.09 -3.16
N ILE A 99 19.66 -5.04 -4.40
CA ILE A 99 18.82 -3.96 -4.91
C ILE A 99 17.40 -4.49 -5.11
N LEU A 100 16.47 -3.92 -4.35
CA LEU A 100 15.05 -4.23 -4.42
C LEU A 100 14.35 -3.14 -5.23
N LEU A 101 13.60 -3.53 -6.25
CA LEU A 101 12.69 -2.66 -7.00
C LEU A 101 11.28 -2.82 -6.45
N HIS A 102 10.68 -1.71 -6.06
CA HIS A 102 9.36 -1.64 -5.46
C HIS A 102 8.39 -0.86 -6.34
N PHE A 103 7.16 -1.35 -6.38
CA PHE A 103 6.01 -0.63 -6.93
C PHE A 103 4.96 -0.52 -5.82
N GLY A 104 4.44 0.68 -5.57
CA GLY A 104 3.40 0.89 -4.56
C GLY A 104 2.06 0.25 -4.95
N ALA A 105 1.67 0.39 -6.22
CA ALA A 105 0.51 -0.24 -6.84
C ALA A 105 0.55 -0.03 -8.36
N VAL A 106 0.10 -1.04 -9.11
CA VAL A 106 0.03 -1.02 -10.58
C VAL A 106 -1.26 -1.72 -11.02
N ASP A 107 -2.18 -1.00 -11.66
CA ASP A 107 -3.46 -1.56 -12.09
C ASP A 107 -3.40 -2.10 -13.54
N TYR A 108 -3.47 -3.40 -13.82
CA TYR A 108 -3.77 -4.51 -12.90
C TYR A 108 -2.74 -5.64 -12.94
N GLU A 109 -2.31 -6.07 -14.13
CA GLU A 109 -1.31 -7.13 -14.30
C GLU A 109 0.00 -6.57 -14.83
N ALA A 110 1.03 -6.54 -13.98
CA ALA A 110 2.35 -6.01 -14.30
C ALA A 110 3.34 -7.13 -14.65
N GLU A 111 4.12 -6.92 -15.71
CA GLU A 111 5.29 -7.72 -16.04
C GLU A 111 6.50 -6.78 -16.16
N VAL A 112 7.60 -7.11 -15.48
CA VAL A 112 8.76 -6.21 -15.33
C VAL A 112 10.02 -6.85 -15.90
N TRP A 113 10.83 -6.04 -16.58
CA TRP A 113 12.15 -6.39 -17.09
C TRP A 113 13.19 -5.37 -16.67
N ILE A 114 14.41 -5.86 -16.42
CA ILE A 114 15.60 -5.06 -16.20
C ILE A 114 16.61 -5.40 -17.29
N ASN A 115 17.05 -4.39 -18.05
CA ASN A 115 17.96 -4.55 -19.18
C ASN A 115 17.50 -5.64 -20.18
N GLY A 116 16.19 -5.70 -20.43
CA GLY A 116 15.55 -6.70 -21.30
C GLY A 116 15.40 -8.10 -20.68
N GLN A 117 15.89 -8.35 -19.47
CA GLN A 117 15.78 -9.62 -18.76
C GLN A 117 14.57 -9.64 -17.83
N ALA A 118 13.81 -10.73 -17.82
CA ALA A 118 12.59 -10.83 -17.02
C ALA A 118 12.91 -10.78 -15.52
N ALA A 119 12.32 -9.81 -14.80
CA ALA A 119 12.50 -9.59 -13.37
C ALA A 119 11.39 -10.20 -12.52
N GLY A 120 10.14 -10.08 -12.97
CA GLY A 120 9.00 -10.65 -12.26
C GLY A 120 7.66 -10.19 -12.81
N LYS A 121 6.60 -10.59 -12.11
CA LYS A 121 5.21 -10.23 -12.43
C LYS A 121 4.42 -10.00 -11.14
N HIS A 122 3.37 -9.21 -11.25
CA HIS A 122 2.39 -8.98 -10.19
C HIS A 122 0.99 -8.92 -10.78
N ARG A 123 -0.01 -9.34 -10.01
CA ARG A 123 -1.41 -9.20 -10.34
C ARG A 123 -2.16 -8.73 -9.11
N GLY A 124 -2.76 -7.55 -9.20
CA GLY A 124 -3.30 -6.80 -8.07
C GLY A 124 -3.13 -5.32 -8.37
N GLY A 125 -4.22 -4.57 -8.28
CA GLY A 125 -4.26 -3.15 -8.64
C GLY A 125 -3.95 -2.20 -7.49
N TYR A 126 -3.91 -2.68 -6.25
CA TYR A 126 -3.91 -1.82 -5.07
C TYR A 126 -2.83 -2.10 -4.02
N THR A 127 -2.16 -3.25 -4.10
CA THR A 127 -1.12 -3.66 -3.16
C THR A 127 0.29 -3.53 -3.75
N PRO A 128 1.31 -3.30 -2.90
CA PRO A 128 2.67 -3.18 -3.35
C PRO A 128 3.30 -4.53 -3.65
N PHE A 129 4.27 -4.53 -4.56
CA PHE A 129 5.12 -5.70 -4.81
C PHE A 129 6.59 -5.30 -4.95
N THR A 130 7.47 -6.27 -4.68
CA THR A 130 8.92 -6.08 -4.63
C THR A 130 9.62 -7.15 -5.45
N LEU A 131 10.64 -6.75 -6.22
CA LEU A 131 11.48 -7.64 -7.01
C LEU A 131 12.94 -7.44 -6.63
N ASP A 132 13.66 -8.52 -6.29
CA ASP A 132 15.11 -8.49 -6.19
C ASP A 132 15.71 -8.46 -7.61
N ILE A 133 16.29 -7.32 -7.98
CA ILE A 133 16.84 -7.09 -9.32
C ILE A 133 18.37 -7.17 -9.37
N THR A 134 19.02 -7.52 -8.26
CA THR A 134 20.48 -7.51 -8.08
C THR A 134 21.22 -8.18 -9.23
N GLU A 135 20.83 -9.40 -9.56
CA GLU A 135 21.47 -10.23 -10.61
C GLU A 135 21.21 -9.77 -12.05
N ARG A 136 20.36 -8.76 -12.25
CA ARG A 136 19.98 -8.25 -13.59
C ARG A 136 20.58 -6.88 -13.89
N LEU A 137 21.23 -6.30 -12.90
CA LEU A 137 21.87 -4.99 -13.02
C LEU A 137 23.20 -5.11 -13.76
N GLN A 138 23.55 -4.04 -14.46
CA GLN A 138 24.84 -3.85 -15.10
C GLN A 138 25.51 -2.59 -14.57
N ALA A 139 26.81 -2.46 -14.80
CA ALA A 139 27.55 -1.25 -14.45
C ALA A 139 26.99 -0.03 -15.20
N GLY A 140 26.87 1.10 -14.48
CA GLY A 140 26.36 2.36 -15.03
C GLY A 140 24.84 2.36 -15.20
N ALA A 141 24.39 2.77 -16.39
CA ALA A 141 22.97 2.95 -16.67
C ALA A 141 22.25 1.60 -16.85
N ASN A 142 21.10 1.49 -16.21
CA ASN A 142 20.18 0.37 -16.25
C ASN A 142 18.82 0.82 -16.79
N THR A 143 18.07 -0.09 -17.41
CA THR A 143 16.72 0.19 -17.90
C THR A 143 15.71 -0.71 -17.19
N VAL A 144 14.63 -0.12 -16.68
CA VAL A 144 13.42 -0.84 -16.29
C VAL A 144 12.36 -0.68 -17.37
N THR A 145 11.75 -1.79 -17.78
CA THR A 145 10.61 -1.82 -18.70
C THR A 145 9.46 -2.52 -18.00
N VAL A 146 8.25 -1.96 -18.09
CA VAL A 146 7.04 -2.53 -17.49
C VAL A 146 5.95 -2.62 -18.54
N CYS A 147 5.34 -3.79 -18.67
CA CYS A 147 4.08 -3.95 -19.41
C CYS A 147 2.97 -4.11 -18.39
N VAL A 148 1.89 -3.34 -18.54
CA VAL A 148 0.71 -3.46 -17.71
C VAL A 148 -0.48 -3.82 -18.58
N LYS A 149 -1.24 -4.82 -18.17
CA LYS A 149 -2.51 -5.22 -18.79
C LYS A 149 -3.66 -4.94 -17.82
N ASP A 150 -4.76 -4.49 -18.38
CA ASP A 150 -5.96 -4.11 -17.65
C ASP A 150 -7.19 -4.49 -18.48
N ASP A 151 -8.23 -4.97 -17.81
CA ASP A 151 -9.55 -5.23 -18.36
C ASP A 151 -10.64 -5.02 -17.29
N ASN A 152 -10.86 -3.74 -16.95
CA ASN A 152 -11.89 -3.31 -16.00
C ASN A 152 -13.32 -3.79 -16.32
N GLY A 153 -13.61 -4.15 -17.56
CA GLY A 153 -14.92 -4.63 -17.99
C GLY A 153 -15.13 -6.15 -17.81
N SER A 154 -14.08 -6.91 -17.51
CA SER A 154 -14.11 -8.37 -17.49
C SER A 154 -14.99 -8.99 -16.39
N GLY A 155 -15.27 -8.24 -15.32
CA GLY A 155 -15.91 -8.75 -14.10
C GLY A 155 -15.02 -9.71 -13.30
N LEU A 156 -13.75 -9.84 -13.71
CA LEU A 156 -12.81 -10.80 -13.20
C LEU A 156 -11.69 -10.14 -12.39
N GLN A 157 -11.33 -8.89 -12.67
CA GLN A 157 -10.40 -8.13 -11.82
C GLN A 157 -11.16 -7.41 -10.70
N PRO A 158 -10.60 -7.34 -9.47
CA PRO A 158 -11.07 -6.40 -8.46
C PRO A 158 -11.06 -5.00 -9.06
N ARG A 159 -12.22 -4.36 -9.13
CA ARG A 159 -12.33 -2.95 -9.50
C ARG A 159 -13.03 -2.21 -8.38
N GLY A 160 -12.56 -1.00 -8.13
CA GLY A 160 -13.22 -0.12 -7.18
C GLY A 160 -14.46 0.47 -7.84
N LYS A 161 -14.74 1.73 -7.53
CA LYS A 161 -15.72 2.51 -8.31
C LYS A 161 -15.17 2.98 -9.66
N GLN A 162 -14.29 2.22 -10.31
CA GLN A 162 -13.79 2.51 -11.67
C GLN A 162 -14.84 2.13 -12.71
N CYS A 163 -15.18 3.04 -13.63
CA CYS A 163 -16.21 2.80 -14.62
C CYS A 163 -15.76 1.87 -15.75
N ALA A 164 -16.55 0.82 -15.99
CA ALA A 164 -16.36 -0.11 -17.11
C ALA A 164 -16.91 0.43 -18.44
N GLN A 165 -17.67 1.53 -18.43
CA GLN A 165 -18.22 2.18 -19.63
C GLN A 165 -17.39 3.39 -20.01
N TYR A 166 -17.36 3.78 -21.29
CA TYR A 166 -16.50 4.86 -21.80
C TYR A 166 -16.44 6.13 -20.92
N HIS A 167 -17.57 6.63 -20.42
CA HIS A 167 -17.64 7.74 -19.46
C HIS A 167 -18.14 7.29 -18.09
N SER A 168 -17.78 8.05 -17.05
CA SER A 168 -18.32 7.90 -15.70
C SER A 168 -19.85 7.88 -15.71
N HIS A 169 -20.44 7.00 -14.92
CA HIS A 169 -21.88 6.79 -14.90
C HIS A 169 -22.35 6.33 -13.51
N GLY A 170 -23.44 6.92 -13.02
CA GLY A 170 -23.99 6.57 -11.71
C GLY A 170 -22.98 6.77 -10.58
N CYS A 171 -22.65 5.69 -9.87
CA CYS A 171 -21.66 5.70 -8.80
C CYS A 171 -20.23 5.32 -9.24
N ASP A 172 -20.02 5.12 -10.55
CA ASP A 172 -18.73 4.72 -11.10
C ASP A 172 -18.01 5.94 -11.73
N TYR A 173 -16.78 6.18 -11.30
CA TYR A 173 -15.91 7.30 -11.67
C TYR A 173 -14.89 6.90 -12.74
N THR A 174 -13.98 7.81 -13.10
CA THR A 174 -12.95 7.57 -14.12
C THR A 174 -12.14 6.32 -13.80
N ARG A 175 -11.80 5.56 -14.85
CA ARG A 175 -10.93 4.38 -14.75
C ARG A 175 -9.49 4.78 -14.39
N THR A 176 -8.70 3.79 -14.01
CA THR A 176 -7.29 3.91 -13.70
C THR A 176 -6.60 2.68 -14.25
N THR A 177 -5.51 2.88 -14.99
CA THR A 177 -4.67 1.81 -15.51
C THR A 177 -3.21 2.15 -15.27
N GLY A 178 -2.36 1.13 -15.15
CA GLY A 178 -0.92 1.31 -15.02
C GLY A 178 -0.47 1.73 -13.62
N ILE A 179 0.68 2.39 -13.57
CA ILE A 179 1.33 2.78 -12.32
C ILE A 179 0.60 3.98 -11.73
N TRP A 180 0.01 3.83 -10.55
CA TRP A 180 -0.69 4.92 -9.85
C TRP A 180 -0.15 5.25 -8.45
N GLN A 181 0.88 4.53 -8.00
CA GLN A 181 1.65 4.85 -6.79
C GLN A 181 3.16 4.81 -7.06
N THR A 182 3.95 5.35 -6.12
CA THR A 182 5.40 5.54 -6.26
C THR A 182 6.13 4.26 -6.66
N VAL A 183 7.16 4.42 -7.49
CA VAL A 183 8.14 3.38 -7.81
C VAL A 183 9.47 3.78 -7.18
N TRP A 184 10.18 2.86 -6.53
CA TRP A 184 11.46 3.19 -5.90
C TRP A 184 12.39 1.97 -5.82
N LEU A 185 13.68 2.24 -5.57
CA LEU A 185 14.68 1.24 -5.23
C LEU A 185 15.01 1.31 -3.74
N GLU A 186 15.33 0.18 -3.14
CA GLU A 186 16.00 0.09 -1.83
C GLU A 186 17.29 -0.70 -1.97
N HIS A 187 18.36 -0.21 -1.34
CA HIS A 187 19.58 -1.00 -1.12
C HIS A 187 19.52 -1.63 0.27
N VAL A 188 19.72 -2.94 0.32
CA VAL A 188 19.62 -3.72 1.56
C VAL A 188 20.81 -4.67 1.67
N PRO A 189 21.25 -5.03 2.88
CA PRO A 189 22.26 -6.07 3.06
C PRO A 189 21.72 -7.45 2.61
N ASP A 190 22.61 -8.44 2.51
CA ASP A 190 22.25 -9.81 2.08
C ASP A 190 21.20 -10.48 2.97
N ARG A 191 21.18 -10.12 4.26
CA ARG A 191 20.24 -10.59 5.27
C ARG A 191 19.42 -9.39 5.71
N TYR A 192 18.13 -9.38 5.38
CA TYR A 192 17.28 -8.22 5.60
C TYR A 192 15.88 -8.61 6.06
N ILE A 193 15.22 -7.66 6.71
CA ILE A 193 13.83 -7.74 7.16
C ILE A 193 12.93 -7.50 5.94
N VAL A 194 12.06 -8.45 5.63
CA VAL A 194 11.08 -8.36 4.53
C VAL A 194 9.83 -7.60 4.99
N SER A 195 9.36 -7.91 6.20
CA SER A 195 8.16 -7.29 6.76
C SER A 195 8.25 -7.20 8.27
N LEU A 196 7.61 -6.18 8.83
CA LEU A 196 7.47 -5.96 10.27
C LEU A 196 6.00 -5.65 10.57
N LYS A 197 5.39 -6.43 11.46
CA LYS A 197 4.04 -6.17 11.98
C LYS A 197 4.11 -5.78 13.44
N LEU A 198 3.30 -4.80 13.83
CA LEU A 198 3.26 -4.24 15.17
C LEU A 198 1.86 -4.43 15.76
N PHE A 199 1.79 -5.12 16.90
CA PHE A 199 0.56 -5.34 17.64
C PHE A 199 0.67 -4.67 19.02
N PRO A 200 0.06 -3.50 19.21
CA PRO A 200 0.09 -2.81 20.50
C PRO A 200 -0.79 -3.53 21.53
N ASP A 201 -0.29 -3.61 22.77
CA ASP A 201 -1.05 -4.06 23.93
C ASP A 201 -1.08 -2.91 24.96
N LEU A 202 -2.23 -2.22 25.00
CA LEU A 202 -2.43 -1.07 25.88
C LEU A 202 -2.44 -1.48 27.36
N ASP A 203 -3.01 -2.64 27.69
CA ASP A 203 -3.18 -3.09 29.08
C ASP A 203 -1.85 -3.58 29.65
N ALA A 204 -1.03 -4.26 28.84
CA ALA A 204 0.31 -4.69 29.22
C ALA A 204 1.37 -3.59 29.11
N GLY A 205 1.05 -2.46 28.48
CA GLY A 205 2.02 -1.39 28.21
C GLY A 205 3.18 -1.86 27.34
N SER A 206 2.87 -2.55 26.23
CA SER A 206 3.89 -3.14 25.37
C SER A 206 3.49 -3.15 23.90
N VAL A 207 4.45 -3.45 23.03
CA VAL A 207 4.20 -3.74 21.61
C VAL A 207 4.83 -5.07 21.24
N HIS A 208 4.06 -5.92 20.55
CA HIS A 208 4.55 -7.18 19.99
C HIS A 208 4.93 -6.99 18.53
N LEU A 209 6.12 -7.45 18.18
CA LEU A 209 6.68 -7.38 16.84
C LEU A 209 6.66 -8.78 16.23
N GLU A 210 6.24 -8.88 14.98
CA GLU A 210 6.47 -10.04 14.13
C GLU A 210 7.30 -9.61 12.92
N ALA A 211 8.51 -10.17 12.80
CA ALA A 211 9.42 -9.90 11.69
C ALA A 211 9.58 -11.13 10.80
N VAL A 212 9.60 -10.91 9.49
CA VAL A 212 9.93 -11.93 8.47
C VAL A 212 11.24 -11.56 7.80
N PHE A 213 12.09 -12.54 7.53
CA PHE A 213 13.40 -12.34 6.90
C PHE A 213 13.44 -12.93 5.49
N ASN A 214 14.35 -12.41 4.67
CA ASN A 214 14.51 -12.85 3.28
C ASN A 214 14.99 -14.29 3.16
N THR A 215 15.77 -14.76 4.14
CA THR A 215 16.34 -16.11 4.20
C THR A 215 16.16 -16.75 5.58
N HIS A 216 16.52 -18.02 5.71
CA HIS A 216 16.67 -18.67 7.01
C HIS A 216 17.93 -18.12 7.70
N LEU A 217 17.79 -17.68 8.95
CA LEU A 217 18.87 -17.10 9.74
C LEU A 217 19.20 -17.97 10.95
N GLU A 218 20.49 -18.09 11.23
CA GLU A 218 21.04 -18.71 12.44
C GLU A 218 22.04 -17.73 13.08
N GLY A 219 21.85 -17.43 14.37
CA GLY A 219 22.75 -16.56 15.14
C GLY A 219 22.70 -15.07 14.76
N ALA A 220 21.69 -14.66 13.97
CA ALA A 220 21.38 -13.25 13.76
C ALA A 220 20.63 -12.70 14.98
N GLU A 221 20.77 -11.40 15.25
CA GLU A 221 20.05 -10.73 16.35
C GLU A 221 19.06 -9.72 15.79
N LEU A 222 17.79 -9.88 16.15
CA LEU A 222 16.75 -8.87 15.93
C LEU A 222 16.65 -8.01 17.19
N ALA A 223 16.85 -6.70 17.06
CA ALA A 223 16.69 -5.73 18.13
C ALA A 223 15.66 -4.67 17.77
N ALA A 224 14.96 -4.15 18.79
CA ALA A 224 13.99 -3.08 18.64
C ALA A 224 14.10 -2.09 19.81
N GLU A 225 14.03 -0.80 19.49
CA GLU A 225 14.10 0.31 20.44
C GLU A 225 12.92 1.26 20.20
N ALA A 226 12.12 1.49 21.23
CA ALA A 226 10.98 2.40 21.21
C ALA A 226 11.31 3.70 21.94
N SER A 227 10.88 4.83 21.37
CA SER A 227 10.99 6.14 21.98
C SER A 227 9.67 6.92 21.89
N PHE A 228 9.45 7.82 22.85
CA PHE A 228 8.30 8.72 22.88
C PHE A 228 8.79 10.15 23.12
N ALA A 229 8.38 11.08 22.27
CA ALA A 229 8.85 12.47 22.28
C ALA A 229 10.40 12.57 22.37
N GLY A 230 11.10 11.71 21.62
CA GLY A 230 12.57 11.65 21.58
C GLY A 230 13.26 10.99 22.79
N ARG A 231 12.51 10.48 23.77
CA ARG A 231 13.06 9.78 24.95
C ARG A 231 12.92 8.27 24.79
N PRO A 232 13.96 7.46 25.04
CA PRO A 232 13.83 5.99 25.06
C PRO A 232 12.84 5.54 26.13
N VAL A 233 11.91 4.66 25.75
CA VAL A 233 10.87 4.12 26.65
C VAL A 233 10.83 2.60 26.69
N GLY A 234 11.55 1.92 25.81
CA GLY A 234 11.65 0.45 25.85
C GLY A 234 12.63 -0.07 24.82
N SER A 235 13.21 -1.24 25.09
CA SER A 235 14.00 -1.97 24.11
C SER A 235 13.92 -3.47 24.39
N ALA A 236 14.17 -4.27 23.36
CA ALA A 236 14.31 -5.72 23.48
C ALA A 236 15.15 -6.26 22.31
N SER A 237 15.75 -7.44 22.50
CA SER A 237 16.35 -8.19 21.39
C SER A 237 16.12 -9.70 21.54
N VAL A 238 16.25 -10.42 20.43
CA VAL A 238 16.12 -11.88 20.36
C VAL A 238 17.06 -12.45 19.32
N GLN A 239 17.63 -13.61 19.62
CA GLN A 239 18.38 -14.40 18.65
C GLN A 239 17.43 -15.09 17.67
N VAL A 240 17.70 -14.95 16.39
CA VAL A 240 16.88 -15.51 15.32
C VAL A 240 17.36 -16.92 14.97
N CYS A 241 16.42 -17.86 14.95
CA CYS A 241 16.60 -19.21 14.46
C CYS A 241 15.41 -19.54 13.54
N GLY A 242 15.52 -19.21 12.25
CA GLY A 242 14.44 -19.36 11.30
C GLY A 242 14.27 -18.19 10.32
N ARG A 243 13.12 -18.19 9.64
CA ARG A 243 12.72 -17.13 8.70
C ARG A 243 11.84 -16.05 9.34
N GLN A 244 11.48 -16.23 10.59
CA GLN A 244 10.60 -15.32 11.33
C GLN A 244 11.06 -15.24 12.78
N ALA A 245 10.81 -14.10 13.41
CA ALA A 245 11.04 -13.90 14.83
C ALA A 245 9.92 -13.06 15.45
N ARG A 246 9.67 -13.30 16.73
CA ARG A 246 8.76 -12.50 17.55
C ARG A 246 9.53 -11.86 18.68
N LEU A 247 9.20 -10.61 18.96
CA LEU A 247 9.83 -9.82 20.01
C LEU A 247 8.76 -9.00 20.73
N THR A 248 8.91 -8.77 22.02
CA THR A 248 8.02 -7.88 22.77
C THR A 248 8.84 -6.79 23.43
N VAL A 249 8.49 -5.54 23.13
CA VAL A 249 9.10 -4.36 23.77
C VAL A 249 8.15 -3.89 24.86
N ARG A 250 8.55 -4.02 26.12
CA ARG A 250 7.84 -3.43 27.26
C ARG A 250 8.19 -1.96 27.39
N LEU A 251 7.20 -1.14 27.66
CA LEU A 251 7.33 0.32 27.72
C LEU A 251 7.34 0.77 29.19
N SER A 252 8.22 1.71 29.52
CA SER A 252 8.30 2.32 30.86
C SER A 252 7.20 3.34 31.13
N GLU A 253 6.57 3.86 30.07
CA GLU A 253 5.45 4.79 30.12
C GLU A 253 4.44 4.51 28.99
N THR A 254 3.16 4.74 29.26
CA THR A 254 2.05 4.49 28.33
C THR A 254 1.29 5.78 28.00
N HIS A 255 1.18 6.06 26.71
CA HIS A 255 0.49 7.22 26.13
C HIS A 255 -0.45 6.68 25.03
N PRO A 256 -1.76 6.64 25.27
CA PRO A 256 -2.68 6.01 24.35
C PRO A 256 -2.92 6.87 23.10
N TRP A 257 -2.94 6.24 21.94
CA TRP A 257 -3.44 6.85 20.72
C TRP A 257 -4.95 7.07 20.83
N GLN A 258 -5.42 8.29 20.53
CA GLN A 258 -6.82 8.68 20.63
C GLN A 258 -7.24 9.51 19.41
N VAL A 259 -8.55 9.55 19.15
CA VAL A 259 -9.12 10.40 18.11
C VAL A 259 -8.85 11.87 18.42
N GLY A 260 -8.26 12.60 17.46
CA GLY A 260 -7.89 14.01 17.60
C GLY A 260 -6.72 14.31 18.55
N ASP A 261 -6.21 13.32 19.28
CA ASP A 261 -5.03 13.43 20.17
C ASP A 261 -4.16 12.15 20.06
N PRO A 262 -3.46 11.96 18.92
CA PRO A 262 -2.78 10.70 18.62
C PRO A 262 -1.37 10.65 19.22
N ALA A 263 -1.22 9.93 20.33
CA ALA A 263 0.12 9.55 20.82
C ALA A 263 0.72 8.44 19.94
N LEU A 264 1.86 8.73 19.32
CA LEU A 264 2.65 7.77 18.54
C LEU A 264 4.05 7.62 19.13
N TYR A 265 4.53 6.38 19.10
CA TYR A 265 5.87 5.98 19.50
C TYR A 265 6.72 5.76 18.26
N ASP A 266 7.94 6.28 18.26
CA ASP A 266 8.93 5.95 17.23
C ASP A 266 9.58 4.62 17.57
N LEU A 267 9.81 3.79 16.55
CA LEU A 267 10.45 2.47 16.69
C LEU A 267 11.63 2.38 15.73
N THR A 268 12.80 2.03 16.25
CA THR A 268 13.93 1.58 15.42
C THR A 268 14.05 0.07 15.53
N CYS A 269 14.16 -0.63 14.40
CA CYS A 269 14.42 -2.06 14.36
C CYS A 269 15.72 -2.33 13.58
N SER A 270 16.52 -3.28 14.06
CA SER A 270 17.75 -3.69 13.40
C SER A 270 17.95 -5.20 13.42
N LEU A 271 18.46 -5.73 12.32
CA LEU A 271 18.90 -7.12 12.19
C LEU A 271 20.42 -7.16 12.03
N ALA A 272 21.12 -7.69 13.03
CA ALA A 272 22.56 -7.89 13.01
C ALA A 272 22.94 -9.34 12.69
N GLY A 273 24.22 -9.60 12.40
CA GLY A 273 24.74 -10.94 12.10
C GLY A 273 24.95 -11.23 10.60
N GLY A 274 24.99 -10.21 9.75
CA GLY A 274 25.47 -10.27 8.37
C GLY A 274 26.76 -9.49 8.18
N SER A 275 27.14 -9.25 6.91
CA SER A 275 28.23 -8.34 6.54
C SER A 275 27.96 -6.90 6.99
N ALA A 276 26.68 -6.50 6.97
CA ALA A 276 26.17 -5.24 7.49
C ALA A 276 24.80 -5.46 8.17
N PRO A 277 24.43 -4.64 9.18
CA PRO A 277 23.11 -4.70 9.77
C PRO A 277 22.05 -4.08 8.86
N ASP A 278 20.87 -4.69 8.78
CA ASP A 278 19.68 -4.03 8.21
C ASP A 278 19.05 -3.17 9.30
N ARG A 279 18.77 -1.89 9.01
CA ARG A 279 18.18 -0.95 9.97
C ARG A 279 17.01 -0.22 9.33
N LEU A 280 15.89 -0.20 10.04
CA LEU A 280 14.69 0.51 9.61
C LEU A 280 14.04 1.25 10.77
N THR A 281 13.28 2.29 10.42
CA THR A 281 12.43 3.01 11.36
C THR A 281 10.96 2.77 11.05
N SER A 282 10.14 2.78 12.09
CA SER A 282 8.70 2.60 12.07
C SER A 282 8.07 3.43 13.18
N TYR A 283 6.75 3.32 13.36
CA TYR A 283 6.03 3.90 14.48
C TYR A 283 4.80 3.06 14.81
N PHE A 284 4.28 3.21 16.03
CA PHE A 284 3.04 2.57 16.46
C PHE A 284 2.25 3.47 17.42
N GLY A 285 0.95 3.21 17.55
CA GLY A 285 0.08 3.83 18.55
C GLY A 285 -0.47 2.80 19.51
N LEU A 286 -0.37 3.05 20.82
CA LEU A 286 -0.98 2.18 21.83
C LEU A 286 -2.49 2.42 21.90
N ARG A 287 -3.30 1.47 21.48
CA ARG A 287 -4.76 1.58 21.62
C ARG A 287 -5.45 0.22 21.58
N SER A 288 -6.61 0.12 22.23
CA SER A 288 -7.49 -1.04 22.15
C SER A 288 -8.82 -0.69 21.49
N VAL A 289 -9.34 -1.62 20.69
CA VAL A 289 -10.67 -1.53 20.09
C VAL A 289 -11.49 -2.73 20.58
N SER A 290 -12.68 -2.45 21.13
CA SER A 290 -13.58 -3.51 21.61
C SER A 290 -15.03 -3.08 21.46
N TRP A 291 -15.96 -3.93 21.88
CA TRP A 291 -17.41 -3.68 21.80
C TRP A 291 -18.08 -4.02 23.13
N ASP A 292 -19.01 -3.17 23.55
CA ASP A 292 -19.96 -3.42 24.63
C ASP A 292 -21.38 -3.22 24.09
N GLY A 293 -22.09 -4.34 23.87
CA GLY A 293 -23.36 -4.36 23.17
C GLY A 293 -23.27 -3.74 21.77
N LYS A 294 -23.87 -2.56 21.60
CA LYS A 294 -23.88 -1.80 20.33
C LYS A 294 -22.90 -0.62 20.31
N ALA A 295 -22.12 -0.43 21.37
CA ALA A 295 -21.13 0.64 21.45
C ALA A 295 -19.75 0.08 21.10
N MET A 296 -19.10 0.71 20.11
CA MET A 296 -17.66 0.55 19.94
C MET A 296 -16.95 1.27 21.09
N LEU A 297 -15.95 0.61 21.66
CA LEU A 297 -15.07 1.19 22.66
C LEU A 297 -13.68 1.42 22.03
N LEU A 298 -13.12 2.60 22.25
CA LEU A 298 -11.71 2.90 22.02
C LEU A 298 -11.06 3.13 23.38
N ASN A 299 -10.02 2.37 23.71
CA ASN A 299 -9.32 2.44 25.00
C ASN A 299 -10.31 2.29 26.19
N GLY A 300 -11.27 1.37 26.05
CA GLY A 300 -12.31 1.09 27.05
C GLY A 300 -13.42 2.15 27.16
N LYS A 301 -13.42 3.20 26.34
CA LYS A 301 -14.42 4.27 26.38
C LYS A 301 -15.34 4.23 25.16
N PRO A 302 -16.67 4.38 25.33
CA PRO A 302 -17.61 4.44 24.20
C PRO A 302 -17.25 5.56 23.23
N LEU A 303 -17.22 5.23 21.94
CA LEU A 303 -16.92 6.15 20.85
C LEU A 303 -17.95 6.01 19.74
N PHE A 304 -18.60 7.12 19.40
CA PHE A 304 -19.48 7.18 18.24
C PHE A 304 -18.67 7.46 16.96
N GLN A 305 -18.75 6.55 15.99
CA GLN A 305 -18.09 6.68 14.71
C GLN A 305 -18.93 7.57 13.78
N ARG A 306 -18.46 8.80 13.53
CA ARG A 306 -19.01 9.72 12.53
C ARG A 306 -18.14 9.61 11.30
N LEU A 307 -18.41 8.60 10.48
CA LEU A 307 -17.59 8.28 9.31
C LEU A 307 -18.16 8.90 8.04
N ILE A 308 -17.26 9.31 7.14
CA ILE A 308 -17.57 9.62 5.75
C ILE A 308 -17.24 8.43 4.85
N LEU A 309 -17.91 8.32 3.70
CA LEU A 309 -17.47 7.44 2.62
C LEU A 309 -16.42 8.18 1.78
N ASP A 310 -15.17 7.74 1.87
CA ASP A 310 -14.06 8.33 1.12
C ASP A 310 -13.73 7.43 -0.07
N GLN A 311 -13.97 7.94 -1.28
CA GLN A 311 -13.70 7.20 -2.53
C GLN A 311 -12.23 7.30 -2.97
N GLY A 312 -11.46 8.25 -2.42
CA GLY A 312 -10.06 8.46 -2.80
C GLY A 312 -9.87 8.87 -4.25
N PHE A 313 -10.76 9.73 -4.77
CA PHE A 313 -10.67 10.32 -6.11
C PHE A 313 -10.26 11.79 -6.07
N TYR A 314 -9.22 12.12 -6.81
CA TYR A 314 -8.68 13.48 -6.94
C TYR A 314 -9.04 14.07 -8.32
N PRO A 315 -9.46 15.34 -8.41
CA PRO A 315 -9.92 15.93 -9.67
C PRO A 315 -8.93 15.79 -10.83
N ASP A 316 -7.65 16.02 -10.57
CA ASP A 316 -6.61 16.00 -11.61
C ASP A 316 -5.83 14.68 -11.64
N GLY A 317 -5.73 13.99 -10.49
CA GLY A 317 -4.90 12.81 -10.28
C GLY A 317 -5.64 11.47 -10.30
N ILE A 318 -6.98 11.50 -10.35
CA ILE A 318 -7.88 10.34 -10.31
C ILE A 318 -7.61 9.50 -9.06
N TYR A 319 -6.77 8.47 -9.11
CA TYR A 319 -6.44 7.64 -7.95
C TYR A 319 -5.28 8.18 -7.10
N THR A 320 -4.46 9.06 -7.64
CA THR A 320 -3.22 9.52 -7.00
C THR A 320 -3.41 10.95 -6.51
N ALA A 321 -3.20 11.19 -5.21
CA ALA A 321 -3.22 12.57 -4.70
C ALA A 321 -2.07 13.37 -5.32
N PRO A 322 -2.29 14.65 -5.71
CA PRO A 322 -1.26 15.48 -6.35
C PRO A 322 -0.02 15.68 -5.48
N SER A 323 -0.16 15.60 -4.15
CA SER A 323 0.93 15.67 -3.19
C SER A 323 0.59 14.90 -1.91
N ASP A 324 1.61 14.60 -1.12
CA ASP A 324 1.43 14.05 0.22
C ASP A 324 0.66 15.00 1.16
N ASP A 325 0.89 16.30 0.99
CA ASP A 325 0.15 17.32 1.74
C ASP A 325 -1.34 17.32 1.40
N GLU A 326 -1.71 16.93 0.17
CA GLU A 326 -3.11 16.81 -0.21
C GLU A 326 -3.80 15.63 0.47
N LEU A 327 -3.10 14.51 0.70
CA LEU A 327 -3.62 13.40 1.52
C LEU A 327 -3.95 13.88 2.94
N ARG A 328 -3.03 14.66 3.54
CA ARG A 328 -3.24 15.27 4.85
C ARG A 328 -4.45 16.20 4.85
N ARG A 329 -4.52 17.12 3.88
CA ARG A 329 -5.62 18.08 3.76
C ARG A 329 -6.96 17.41 3.54
N ASP A 330 -6.99 16.26 2.88
CA ASP A 330 -8.23 15.51 2.67
C ASP A 330 -8.87 15.07 3.99
N ILE A 331 -8.03 14.52 4.89
CA ILE A 331 -8.43 14.17 6.24
C ILE A 331 -8.81 15.42 7.04
N GLU A 332 -8.01 16.49 6.97
CA GLU A 332 -8.30 17.75 7.67
C GLU A 332 -9.65 18.37 7.24
N ARG A 333 -10.00 18.31 5.95
CA ARG A 333 -11.31 18.75 5.45
C ARG A 333 -12.45 17.91 6.03
N SER A 334 -12.30 16.59 6.06
CA SER A 334 -13.28 15.70 6.67
C SER A 334 -13.48 15.99 8.16
N MET A 335 -12.38 16.19 8.90
CA MET A 335 -12.42 16.55 10.32
C MET A 335 -13.07 17.93 10.54
N ALA A 336 -12.80 18.91 9.68
CA ALA A 336 -13.41 20.23 9.73
C ALA A 336 -14.94 20.21 9.52
N LEU A 337 -15.46 19.23 8.76
CA LEU A 337 -16.90 18.97 8.61
C LEU A 337 -17.52 18.22 9.81
N GLY A 338 -16.69 17.81 10.78
CA GLY A 338 -17.12 17.13 11.99
C GLY A 338 -17.11 15.60 11.90
N PHE A 339 -16.54 15.00 10.86
CA PHE A 339 -16.28 13.56 10.84
C PHE A 339 -15.06 13.23 11.70
N ASN A 340 -15.03 12.03 12.28
CA ASN A 340 -13.89 11.54 13.04
C ASN A 340 -13.24 10.30 12.40
N GLY A 341 -13.64 9.98 11.18
CA GLY A 341 -13.07 8.90 10.42
C GLY A 341 -13.69 8.74 9.04
N ALA A 342 -13.19 7.76 8.29
CA ALA A 342 -13.72 7.36 7.00
C ALA A 342 -13.85 5.84 6.88
N ARG A 343 -14.76 5.42 6.01
CA ARG A 343 -14.61 4.13 5.34
C ARG A 343 -13.88 4.37 4.03
N LEU A 344 -12.74 3.71 3.84
CA LEU A 344 -11.89 3.82 2.65
C LEU A 344 -12.54 3.03 1.52
N HIS A 345 -13.51 3.66 0.89
CA HIS A 345 -14.55 3.00 0.15
C HIS A 345 -14.04 2.39 -1.15
N GLN A 346 -14.22 1.06 -1.30
CA GLN A 346 -13.93 0.31 -2.53
C GLN A 346 -12.52 0.55 -3.09
N LYS A 347 -11.53 0.79 -2.23
CA LYS A 347 -10.15 1.03 -2.60
C LYS A 347 -9.24 0.72 -1.42
N ILE A 348 -8.14 0.01 -1.67
CA ILE A 348 -7.03 -0.04 -0.72
C ILE A 348 -6.16 1.21 -0.99
N PHE A 349 -6.11 2.12 -0.03
CA PHE A 349 -5.40 3.39 -0.17
C PHE A 349 -3.88 3.21 -0.06
N GLU A 350 -3.11 4.22 -0.50
CA GLU A 350 -1.67 4.26 -0.29
C GLU A 350 -1.32 4.39 1.21
N GLU A 351 -0.23 3.77 1.67
CA GLU A 351 0.21 3.78 3.08
C GLU A 351 0.40 5.20 3.64
N ARG A 352 0.67 6.18 2.77
CA ARG A 352 0.78 7.61 3.14
C ARG A 352 -0.54 8.18 3.65
N PHE A 353 -1.69 7.76 3.11
CA PHE A 353 -3.00 8.20 3.64
C PHE A 353 -3.21 7.66 5.05
N LEU A 354 -2.92 6.38 5.26
CA LEU A 354 -3.02 5.72 6.57
C LEU A 354 -2.07 6.35 7.59
N TYR A 355 -0.86 6.73 7.18
CA TYR A 355 0.05 7.52 8.02
C TYR A 355 -0.55 8.85 8.45
N TRP A 356 -1.17 9.61 7.55
CA TRP A 356 -1.83 10.84 7.95
C TRP A 356 -3.03 10.59 8.86
N ALA A 357 -3.78 9.51 8.65
CA ALA A 357 -4.86 9.13 9.54
C ALA A 357 -4.34 8.80 10.96
N ASP A 358 -3.22 8.09 11.06
CA ASP A 358 -2.55 7.81 12.33
C ASP A 358 -2.09 9.10 13.02
N ARG A 359 -1.48 10.01 12.25
CA ARG A 359 -0.89 11.27 12.74
C ARG A 359 -1.92 12.33 13.13
N LEU A 360 -3.13 12.26 12.58
CA LEU A 360 -4.23 13.19 12.86
C LEU A 360 -5.26 12.63 13.86
N GLY A 361 -5.14 11.35 14.23
CA GLY A 361 -6.12 10.71 15.12
C GLY A 361 -7.47 10.50 14.42
N TYR A 362 -7.44 10.00 13.18
CA TYR A 362 -8.61 9.79 12.32
C TYR A 362 -8.91 8.30 12.17
N LEU A 363 -10.13 7.87 12.44
CA LEU A 363 -10.51 6.46 12.35
C LEU A 363 -10.66 6.03 10.89
N VAL A 364 -10.20 4.83 10.54
CA VAL A 364 -10.43 4.27 9.20
C VAL A 364 -10.92 2.82 9.26
N TRP A 365 -11.74 2.47 8.29
CA TRP A 365 -12.06 1.08 7.96
C TRP A 365 -11.32 0.70 6.69
N GLY A 366 -10.49 -0.35 6.77
CA GLY A 366 -9.81 -0.90 5.61
C GLY A 366 -10.78 -1.75 4.78
N GLU A 367 -10.80 -1.54 3.48
CA GLU A 367 -11.77 -2.17 2.58
C GLU A 367 -11.13 -2.50 1.22
N HIS A 368 -11.63 -3.56 0.57
CA HIS A 368 -11.16 -3.98 -0.74
C HIS A 368 -12.10 -3.51 -1.86
N ALA A 369 -11.53 -3.32 -3.05
CA ALA A 369 -12.20 -3.01 -4.30
C ALA A 369 -12.96 -4.22 -4.90
N SER A 370 -14.12 -4.58 -4.34
CA SER A 370 -14.91 -5.74 -4.75
C SER A 370 -16.05 -5.42 -5.73
N TRP A 371 -16.23 -4.16 -6.11
CA TRP A 371 -17.36 -3.69 -6.90
C TRP A 371 -17.39 -4.32 -8.29
N GLY A 372 -18.44 -5.07 -8.61
CA GLY A 372 -18.60 -5.72 -9.91
C GLY A 372 -17.67 -6.91 -10.15
N LEU A 373 -16.91 -7.35 -9.14
CA LEU A 373 -16.16 -8.61 -9.18
C LEU A 373 -17.12 -9.80 -9.02
N ASP A 374 -17.03 -10.77 -9.92
CA ASP A 374 -17.78 -12.02 -9.81
C ASP A 374 -17.09 -13.02 -8.87
N ILE A 375 -17.43 -12.92 -7.59
CA ILE A 375 -16.96 -13.85 -6.55
C ILE A 375 -17.78 -15.16 -6.46
N SER A 376 -18.75 -15.37 -7.36
CA SER A 376 -19.43 -16.69 -7.50
C SER A 376 -18.58 -17.69 -8.30
N SER A 377 -17.61 -17.19 -9.06
CA SER A 377 -16.62 -17.98 -9.78
C SER A 377 -15.35 -18.20 -8.94
N PRO A 378 -14.73 -19.40 -8.99
CA PRO A 378 -13.42 -19.64 -8.36
C PRO A 378 -12.35 -18.62 -8.79
N ALA A 379 -12.43 -18.12 -10.03
CA ALA A 379 -11.49 -17.13 -10.56
C ALA A 379 -11.64 -15.74 -9.92
N GLY A 380 -12.81 -15.40 -9.37
CA GLY A 380 -13.01 -14.16 -8.63
C GLY A 380 -12.33 -14.20 -7.28
N LEU A 381 -12.53 -15.30 -6.53
CA LEU A 381 -11.84 -15.49 -5.25
C LEU A 381 -10.32 -15.59 -5.40
N GLU A 382 -9.85 -16.28 -6.45
CA GLU A 382 -8.42 -16.44 -6.75
C GLU A 382 -7.71 -15.11 -7.01
N ARG A 383 -8.43 -14.10 -7.51
CA ARG A 383 -7.92 -12.75 -7.73
C ARG A 383 -8.13 -11.81 -6.55
N PHE A 384 -9.19 -12.01 -5.78
CA PHE A 384 -9.51 -11.21 -4.60
C PHE A 384 -8.62 -11.55 -3.40
N LEU A 385 -8.54 -12.83 -3.05
CA LEU A 385 -7.98 -13.25 -1.77
C LEU A 385 -6.49 -12.90 -1.63
N PRO A 386 -5.60 -13.16 -2.60
CA PRO A 386 -4.19 -12.82 -2.45
C PRO A 386 -3.96 -11.32 -2.16
N GLU A 387 -4.59 -10.44 -2.94
CA GLU A 387 -4.49 -8.99 -2.78
C GLU A 387 -5.08 -8.53 -1.44
N TRP A 388 -6.20 -9.11 -0.99
CA TRP A 388 -6.74 -8.84 0.34
C TRP A 388 -5.78 -9.24 1.46
N LEU A 389 -5.14 -10.40 1.35
CA LEU A 389 -4.15 -10.85 2.33
C LEU A 389 -2.92 -9.94 2.36
N GLU A 390 -2.46 -9.49 1.20
CA GLU A 390 -1.38 -8.50 1.09
C GLU A 390 -1.75 -7.19 1.78
N ALA A 391 -2.95 -6.66 1.54
CA ALA A 391 -3.45 -5.45 2.19
C ALA A 391 -3.51 -5.59 3.71
N LEU A 392 -4.09 -6.68 4.22
CA LEU A 392 -4.11 -6.96 5.66
C LEU A 392 -2.70 -7.04 6.25
N ASN A 393 -1.78 -7.73 5.58
CA ASN A 393 -0.40 -7.85 6.03
C ASN A 393 0.33 -6.51 6.06
N ARG A 394 0.08 -5.65 5.07
CA ARG A 394 0.66 -4.30 4.96
C ARG A 394 0.13 -3.38 6.07
N ASP A 395 -1.18 -3.43 6.30
CA ASP A 395 -1.87 -2.34 7.00
C ASP A 395 -2.18 -2.63 8.49
N VAL A 396 -2.03 -3.88 8.95
CA VAL A 396 -2.41 -4.30 10.33
C VAL A 396 -1.77 -3.47 11.45
N SER A 397 -0.62 -2.85 11.19
CA SER A 397 0.14 -2.06 12.15
C SER A 397 -0.39 -0.63 12.34
N HIS A 398 -1.33 -0.16 11.51
CA HIS A 398 -1.86 1.20 11.61
C HIS A 398 -2.84 1.34 12.80
N PRO A 399 -2.59 2.24 13.78
CA PRO A 399 -3.56 2.53 14.84
C PRO A 399 -4.87 3.14 14.31
N ALA A 400 -4.87 3.89 13.22
CA ALA A 400 -6.09 4.48 12.65
C ALA A 400 -7.11 3.42 12.20
N ILE A 401 -6.64 2.25 11.73
CA ILE A 401 -7.54 1.19 11.29
C ILE A 401 -8.26 0.60 12.49
N VAL A 402 -9.59 0.65 12.49
CA VAL A 402 -10.42 0.15 13.60
C VAL A 402 -11.35 -0.99 13.20
N GLY A 403 -11.32 -1.39 11.93
CA GLY A 403 -12.09 -2.52 11.42
C GLY A 403 -11.78 -2.81 9.96
N TRP A 404 -12.20 -3.99 9.51
CA TRP A 404 -12.02 -4.45 8.14
C TRP A 404 -13.36 -4.74 7.47
N CYS A 405 -13.46 -4.39 6.18
CA CYS A 405 -14.63 -4.64 5.35
C CYS A 405 -14.17 -5.23 4.00
N PRO A 406 -13.97 -6.55 3.88
CA PRO A 406 -13.51 -7.15 2.64
C PRO A 406 -14.44 -6.91 1.45
N PHE A 407 -15.77 -6.94 1.66
CA PHE A 407 -16.74 -6.80 0.58
C PHE A 407 -17.68 -5.61 0.75
N ASN A 408 -18.25 -5.13 -0.36
CA ASN A 408 -19.31 -4.13 -0.34
C ASN A 408 -20.46 -4.57 -1.24
N GLU A 409 -21.67 -4.42 -0.72
CA GLU A 409 -22.92 -4.59 -1.48
C GLU A 409 -23.00 -5.94 -2.18
N THR A 410 -22.72 -6.99 -1.42
CA THR A 410 -22.84 -8.37 -1.87
C THR A 410 -24.31 -8.78 -2.02
N ASN A 411 -24.68 -9.31 -3.18
CA ASN A 411 -26.08 -9.69 -3.47
C ASN A 411 -26.31 -11.20 -3.32
N ILE A 412 -27.58 -11.61 -3.35
CA ILE A 412 -28.01 -13.01 -3.12
C ILE A 412 -27.41 -14.04 -4.10
N ARG A 413 -26.84 -13.60 -5.23
CA ARG A 413 -26.20 -14.50 -6.22
C ARG A 413 -24.75 -14.85 -5.89
N GLN A 414 -24.14 -14.18 -4.91
CA GLN A 414 -22.77 -14.47 -4.52
C GLN A 414 -22.68 -15.68 -3.60
N ASP A 415 -21.51 -16.32 -3.60
CA ASP A 415 -21.27 -17.52 -2.81
C ASP A 415 -21.04 -17.16 -1.34
N SER A 416 -21.99 -17.52 -0.48
CA SER A 416 -21.90 -17.34 0.97
C SER A 416 -20.66 -17.99 1.60
N GLN A 417 -20.15 -19.10 1.05
CA GLN A 417 -18.96 -19.77 1.56
C GLN A 417 -17.70 -18.92 1.36
N VAL A 418 -17.66 -18.15 0.25
CA VAL A 418 -16.58 -17.20 -0.03
C VAL A 418 -16.56 -16.10 1.02
N LEU A 419 -17.71 -15.48 1.31
CA LEU A 419 -17.81 -14.44 2.34
C LEU A 419 -17.39 -14.97 3.72
N ALA A 420 -17.90 -16.13 4.12
CA ALA A 420 -17.55 -16.75 5.41
C ALA A 420 -16.06 -17.11 5.51
N THR A 421 -15.45 -17.60 4.42
CA THR A 421 -14.03 -17.95 4.39
C THR A 421 -13.16 -16.71 4.46
N VAL A 422 -13.46 -15.66 3.70
CA VAL A 422 -12.71 -14.40 3.76
C VAL A 422 -12.86 -13.74 5.14
N TYR A 423 -14.05 -13.77 5.74
CA TYR A 423 -14.24 -13.32 7.13
C TYR A 423 -13.32 -14.10 8.10
N ALA A 424 -13.33 -15.43 8.03
CA ALA A 424 -12.55 -16.27 8.94
C ALA A 424 -11.04 -16.06 8.77
N VAL A 425 -10.56 -15.96 7.53
CA VAL A 425 -9.15 -15.67 7.23
C VAL A 425 -8.76 -14.27 7.70
N THR A 426 -9.63 -13.27 7.52
CA THR A 426 -9.40 -11.91 8.03
C THR A 426 -9.26 -11.92 9.55
N LYS A 427 -10.14 -12.60 10.28
CA LYS A 427 -10.05 -12.75 11.74
C LYS A 427 -8.84 -13.54 12.21
N ALA A 428 -8.38 -14.51 11.42
CA ALA A 428 -7.17 -15.28 11.74
C ALA A 428 -5.90 -14.43 11.60
N LEU A 429 -5.85 -13.52 10.63
CA LEU A 429 -4.72 -12.63 10.41
C LEU A 429 -4.72 -11.42 11.34
N ASP A 430 -5.89 -10.87 11.63
CA ASP A 430 -6.06 -9.79 12.60
C ASP A 430 -7.16 -10.11 13.62
N PRO A 431 -6.79 -10.71 14.76
CA PRO A 431 -7.74 -10.99 15.83
C PRO A 431 -8.16 -9.72 16.59
N THR A 432 -7.43 -8.61 16.45
CA THR A 432 -7.54 -7.41 17.30
C THR A 432 -8.66 -6.46 16.89
N ARG A 433 -9.22 -6.63 15.68
CA ARG A 433 -10.23 -5.73 15.10
C ARG A 433 -11.52 -6.46 14.72
N PRO A 434 -12.68 -5.77 14.70
CA PRO A 434 -13.89 -6.28 14.10
C PRO A 434 -13.75 -6.43 12.58
N VAL A 435 -14.53 -7.35 12.02
CA VAL A 435 -14.66 -7.55 10.57
C VAL A 435 -16.14 -7.48 10.23
N ILE A 436 -16.48 -6.67 9.23
CA ILE A 436 -17.80 -6.67 8.60
C ILE A 436 -17.62 -7.43 7.30
N ASP A 437 -18.19 -8.64 7.21
CA ASP A 437 -18.07 -9.52 6.04
C ASP A 437 -18.42 -8.80 4.73
N THR A 438 -19.44 -7.95 4.75
CA THR A 438 -19.84 -7.12 3.63
C THR A 438 -20.54 -5.85 4.10
N SER A 439 -20.30 -4.70 3.47
CA SER A 439 -21.09 -3.50 3.73
C SER A 439 -22.35 -3.49 2.88
N GLY A 440 -23.52 -3.69 3.50
CA GLY A 440 -24.82 -3.52 2.86
C GLY A 440 -25.32 -4.78 2.13
N TYR A 441 -26.60 -4.78 1.79
CA TYR A 441 -27.34 -5.92 1.25
C TYR A 441 -27.30 -7.18 2.15
N VAL A 442 -26.63 -8.26 1.72
CA VAL A 442 -26.80 -9.59 2.33
C VAL A 442 -25.54 -10.01 3.09
N HIS A 443 -25.62 -9.98 4.42
CA HIS A 443 -24.61 -10.52 5.34
C HIS A 443 -24.75 -12.05 5.49
N VAL A 444 -23.63 -12.70 5.78
CA VAL A 444 -23.50 -14.16 5.96
C VAL A 444 -23.06 -14.54 7.36
N VAL A 445 -22.19 -13.74 8.00
CA VAL A 445 -21.61 -14.03 9.32
C VAL A 445 -22.18 -13.18 10.43
#